data_AF-A0AB34AEH6-F1
#
_entry.id   AF-A0AB34AEH6-F1
#
_cell.length_a   1.000
_cell.length_b   1.000
_cell.length_c   1.000
_cell.angle_alpha   90.00
_cell.angle_beta   90.00
_cell.angle_gamma   90.00
#
_symmetry.space_group_name_H-M   'P 1'
#
loop_
_entity.id
_entity.type
_entity.pdbx_description
1 polymer ?
#
loop_
_entity_poly.entity_id
_entity_poly.type
_entity_poly.pdbx_seq_one_letter_code
_entity_poly.pdbx_strand_id
1 'polypeptide(L)'
;MTQIIIVSHSKEIADGTKALVNQMVGENIKITAQGGVHGEIGTSYDDIQTMVNQIDDDALCFYDIGSAEMNTDLAIEMYEGEHRVEKIDAPIVEGTFTAAVNLSVGKTIDEVIDELNTKFG
;
A
#
# COMPACT_ATOMS: atom_id res chain seq x y z
N MET A 1 6.67 13.33 0.71
CA MET A 1 7.31 12.07 0.31
C MET A 1 6.27 10.99 0.42
N THR A 2 5.84 10.46 -0.72
CA THR A 2 4.79 9.46 -0.80
C THR A 2 5.09 8.24 0.08
N GLN A 3 4.12 7.82 0.87
CA GLN A 3 4.15 6.64 1.71
C GLN A 3 3.47 5.45 1.02
N ILE A 4 3.64 4.27 1.60
CA ILE A 4 3.10 3.01 1.06
C ILE A 4 2.21 2.35 2.11
N ILE A 5 1.05 1.89 1.66
CA ILE A 5 0.10 1.07 2.41
C ILE A 5 0.04 -0.31 1.76
N ILE A 6 0.14 -1.35 2.58
CA ILE A 6 0.03 -2.76 2.16
C ILE A 6 -1.16 -3.37 2.88
N VAL A 7 -2.12 -3.89 2.13
CA VAL A 7 -3.31 -4.57 2.63
C VAL A 7 -3.29 -6.02 2.16
N SER A 8 -3.43 -6.98 3.08
CA SER A 8 -3.52 -8.39 2.70
C SER A 8 -4.49 -9.14 3.58
N HIS A 9 -5.00 -10.26 3.10
CA HIS A 9 -5.68 -11.24 3.93
C HIS A 9 -4.75 -11.90 4.94
N SER A 10 -3.45 -12.02 4.65
CA SER A 10 -2.46 -12.65 5.52
C SER A 10 -1.59 -11.60 6.17
N LYS A 11 -1.50 -11.67 7.50
CA LYS A 11 -0.54 -10.89 8.28
C LYS A 11 0.89 -11.17 7.83
N GLU A 12 1.20 -12.42 7.56
CA GLU A 12 2.53 -12.87 7.14
C GLU A 12 2.92 -12.32 5.76
N ILE A 13 1.97 -12.22 4.82
CA ILE A 13 2.22 -11.60 3.51
C ILE A 13 2.44 -10.09 3.67
N ALA A 14 1.58 -9.40 4.41
CA ALA A 14 1.71 -7.95 4.62
C ALA A 14 3.02 -7.59 5.32
N ASP A 15 3.32 -8.25 6.44
CA ASP A 15 4.53 -8.03 7.22
C ASP A 15 5.79 -8.49 6.45
N GLY A 16 5.70 -9.62 5.75
CA GLY A 16 6.81 -10.15 4.94
C GLY A 16 7.16 -9.23 3.77
N THR A 17 6.15 -8.68 3.09
CA THR A 17 6.35 -7.69 2.03
C THR A 17 6.98 -6.43 2.58
N LYS A 18 6.45 -5.87 3.67
CA LYS A 18 7.04 -4.72 4.36
C LYS A 18 8.50 -4.97 4.76
N ALA A 19 8.78 -6.13 5.34
CA ALA A 19 10.13 -6.50 5.76
C ALA A 19 11.10 -6.58 4.58
N LEU A 20 10.69 -7.22 3.47
CA LEU A 20 11.48 -7.31 2.25
C LEU A 20 11.80 -5.93 1.67
N VAL A 21 10.78 -5.07 1.57
CA VAL A 21 10.94 -3.73 0.99
C VAL A 21 11.84 -2.86 1.87
N ASN A 22 11.68 -2.91 3.20
CA ASN A 22 12.52 -2.18 4.14
C ASN A 22 13.99 -2.59 4.07
N GLN A 23 14.32 -3.84 3.72
CA GLN A 23 15.71 -4.24 3.48
C GLN A 23 16.36 -3.48 2.31
N MET A 24 15.56 -3.05 1.33
CA MET A 24 16.05 -2.36 0.14
C MET A 24 16.11 -0.84 0.32
N VAL A 25 15.06 -0.24 0.90
CA VAL A 25 14.93 1.23 0.95
C VAL A 25 15.21 1.84 2.33
N GLY A 26 15.44 1.02 3.36
CA GLY A 26 15.63 1.48 4.74
C GLY A 26 14.40 2.21 5.28
N GLU A 27 14.63 3.28 6.05
CA GLU A 27 13.56 4.13 6.61
C GLU A 27 13.24 5.35 5.74
N ASN A 28 13.73 5.38 4.49
CA ASN A 28 13.51 6.52 3.58
C ASN A 28 12.04 6.66 3.16
N ILE A 29 11.30 5.54 3.14
CA ILE A 29 9.89 5.48 2.75
C ILE A 29 9.09 4.91 3.93
N LYS A 30 8.04 5.62 4.34
CA LYS A 30 7.12 5.14 5.38
C LYS A 30 6.23 4.04 4.78
N ILE A 31 6.29 2.84 5.37
CA ILE A 31 5.51 1.68 4.93
C ILE A 31 4.64 1.19 6.08
N THR A 32 3.33 1.20 5.87
CA THR A 32 2.34 0.66 6.80
C THR A 32 1.72 -0.59 6.20
N ALA A 33 1.52 -1.62 7.01
CA ALA A 33 1.04 -2.91 6.56
C ALA A 33 -0.07 -3.39 7.50
N GLN A 34 -1.20 -3.79 6.91
CA GLN A 34 -2.30 -4.46 7.59
C GLN A 34 -2.55 -5.79 6.90
N GLY A 35 -2.52 -6.86 7.68
CA GLY A 35 -2.99 -8.14 7.17
C GLY A 35 -3.64 -9.00 8.24
N GLY A 36 -4.66 -9.74 7.80
CA GLY A 36 -5.50 -10.56 8.67
C GLY A 36 -6.49 -9.76 9.49
N VAL A 37 -7.45 -10.47 10.08
CA VAL A 37 -8.44 -9.94 11.02
C VAL A 37 -8.50 -10.87 12.22
N HIS A 38 -8.32 -10.31 13.43
CA HIS A 38 -8.28 -11.10 14.67
C HIS A 38 -7.31 -12.30 14.67
N GLY A 39 -6.22 -12.21 13.90
CA GLY A 39 -5.22 -13.27 13.77
C GLY A 39 -5.54 -14.36 12.75
N GLU A 40 -6.63 -14.21 11.99
CA GLU A 40 -7.01 -15.12 10.90
C GLU A 40 -6.89 -14.46 9.53
N ILE A 41 -6.95 -15.29 8.47
CA ILE A 41 -6.99 -14.82 7.08
C ILE A 41 -8.26 -13.99 6.86
N GLY A 42 -8.09 -12.73 6.48
CA GLY A 42 -9.22 -11.80 6.30
C GLY A 42 -8.78 -10.35 6.10
N THR A 43 -9.71 -9.50 5.67
CA THR A 43 -9.53 -8.04 5.61
C THR A 43 -10.70 -7.33 6.27
N SER A 44 -10.43 -6.17 6.87
CA SER A 44 -11.41 -5.35 7.58
C SER A 44 -11.37 -3.93 7.01
N TYR A 45 -12.53 -3.46 6.56
CA TYR A 45 -12.70 -2.07 6.14
C TYR A 45 -12.30 -1.09 7.25
N ASP A 46 -12.71 -1.33 8.51
CA ASP A 46 -12.44 -0.42 9.62
C ASP A 46 -10.93 -0.29 9.90
N ASP A 47 -10.18 -1.40 9.78
CA ASP A 47 -8.73 -1.40 9.97
C ASP A 47 -8.02 -0.63 8.85
N ILE A 48 -8.46 -0.83 7.60
CA ILE A 48 -7.91 -0.14 6.44
C ILE A 48 -8.26 1.35 6.49
N GLN A 49 -9.49 1.71 6.83
CA GLN A 49 -9.92 3.11 6.98
C GLN A 49 -9.13 3.81 8.08
N THR A 50 -8.88 3.14 9.20
CA THR A 50 -8.04 3.68 10.28
C THR A 50 -6.63 3.99 9.78
N MET A 51 -6.05 3.10 8.97
CA MET A 51 -4.73 3.31 8.38
C MET A 51 -4.69 4.47 7.40
N VAL A 52 -5.67 4.53 6.49
CA VAL A 52 -5.79 5.59 5.49
C VAL A 52 -6.02 6.95 6.15
N ASN A 53 -6.77 7.02 7.25
CA ASN A 53 -6.98 8.25 8.02
C ASN A 53 -5.74 8.73 8.80
N GLN A 54 -4.71 7.88 8.95
CA GLN A 54 -3.49 8.19 9.71
C GLN A 54 -2.30 8.58 8.82
N ILE A 55 -2.51 8.70 7.52
CA ILE A 55 -1.46 9.14 6.61
C ILE A 55 -1.11 10.61 6.85
N ASP A 56 0.16 10.96 6.64
CA ASP A 56 0.71 12.31 6.79
C ASP A 56 1.38 12.83 5.51
N ASP A 57 1.21 12.09 4.40
CA ASP A 57 1.66 12.40 3.06
C ASP A 57 0.84 11.62 2.04
N ASP A 58 1.06 11.85 0.75
CA ASP A 58 0.40 11.08 -0.32
C ASP A 58 0.72 9.59 -0.16
N ALA A 59 -0.21 8.69 -0.54
CA ALA A 59 -0.08 7.26 -0.30
C ALA A 59 -0.39 6.42 -1.54
N LEU A 60 0.41 5.37 -1.76
CA LEU A 60 0.10 4.28 -2.68
C LEU A 60 -0.36 3.06 -1.90
N CYS A 61 -1.55 2.56 -2.21
CA CYS A 61 -2.16 1.43 -1.53
C CYS A 61 -2.13 0.18 -2.41
N PHE A 62 -1.45 -0.86 -1.92
CA PHE A 62 -1.35 -2.17 -2.55
C PHE A 62 -2.22 -3.17 -1.80
N TYR A 63 -2.86 -4.06 -2.53
CA TYR A 63 -3.72 -5.11 -1.99
C TYR A 63 -3.36 -6.47 -2.60
N ASP A 64 -3.84 -7.56 -2.00
CA ASP A 64 -3.66 -8.89 -2.58
C ASP A 64 -4.80 -9.28 -3.54
N ILE A 65 -5.97 -9.65 -3.02
CA ILE A 65 -7.04 -10.26 -3.83
C ILE A 65 -8.44 -9.82 -3.38
N GLY A 66 -9.36 -9.70 -4.33
CA GLY A 66 -10.81 -9.70 -4.12
C GLY A 66 -11.33 -8.74 -3.06
N SER A 67 -11.61 -9.24 -1.86
CA SER A 67 -12.15 -8.44 -0.75
C SER A 67 -11.19 -7.37 -0.23
N ALA A 68 -9.88 -7.57 -0.37
CA ALA A 68 -8.89 -6.55 -0.01
C ALA A 68 -9.02 -5.32 -0.91
N GLU A 69 -9.27 -5.54 -2.20
CA GLU A 69 -9.52 -4.48 -3.18
C GLU A 69 -10.78 -3.69 -2.79
N MET A 70 -11.92 -4.38 -2.61
CA MET A 70 -13.20 -3.72 -2.31
C MET A 70 -13.15 -2.90 -1.01
N ASN A 71 -12.52 -3.44 0.04
CA ASN A 71 -12.37 -2.72 1.30
C ASN A 71 -11.40 -1.52 1.16
N THR A 72 -10.37 -1.66 0.32
CA THR A 72 -9.43 -0.57 0.02
C THR A 72 -10.13 0.55 -0.74
N ASP A 73 -10.91 0.22 -1.78
CA ASP A 73 -11.70 1.20 -2.54
C ASP A 73 -12.62 1.98 -1.61
N LEU A 74 -13.42 1.28 -0.79
CA LEU A 74 -14.34 1.93 0.13
C LEU A 74 -13.63 2.82 1.14
N ALA A 75 -12.47 2.40 1.67
CA ALA A 75 -11.68 3.20 2.59
C ALA A 75 -11.13 4.48 1.94
N ILE A 76 -10.70 4.41 0.68
CA ILE A 76 -10.24 5.56 -0.10
C ILE A 76 -11.41 6.49 -0.45
N GLU A 77 -12.57 5.95 -0.86
CA GLU A 77 -13.79 6.73 -1.14
C GLU A 77 -14.28 7.51 0.09
N MET A 78 -14.11 6.93 1.28
CA MET A 78 -14.53 7.52 2.55
C MET A 78 -13.46 8.39 3.22
N TYR A 79 -12.28 8.52 2.63
CA TYR A 79 -11.20 9.33 3.16
C TYR A 79 -11.43 10.82 2.85
N GLU A 80 -11.45 11.64 3.90
CA GLU A 80 -11.72 13.09 3.83
C GLU A 80 -10.46 13.95 4.09
N GLY A 81 -9.28 13.33 4.21
CA GLY A 81 -8.04 14.05 4.46
C GLY A 81 -7.49 14.78 3.22
N GLU A 82 -6.41 15.53 3.40
CA GLU A 82 -5.87 16.42 2.36
C GLU A 82 -4.87 15.76 1.39
N HIS A 83 -4.32 14.61 1.78
CA HIS A 83 -3.32 13.88 0.98
C HIS A 83 -3.96 13.00 -0.09
N ARG A 84 -3.27 12.81 -1.21
CA ARG A 84 -3.73 11.91 -2.27
C ARG A 84 -3.54 10.45 -1.87
N VAL A 85 -4.55 9.62 -2.03
CA VAL A 85 -4.45 8.17 -1.81
C VAL A 85 -4.86 7.44 -3.08
N GLU A 86 -3.95 6.64 -3.62
CA GLU A 86 -4.16 5.92 -4.88
C GLU A 86 -4.10 4.42 -4.66
N LYS A 87 -5.14 3.72 -5.09
CA LYS A 87 -5.13 2.26 -5.19
C LYS A 87 -4.27 1.86 -6.38
N ILE A 88 -3.35 0.92 -6.19
CA ILE A 88 -2.50 0.39 -7.25
C ILE A 88 -2.92 -1.04 -7.60
N ASP A 89 -3.23 -1.25 -8.88
CA ASP A 89 -3.45 -2.59 -9.44
C ASP A 89 -2.10 -3.19 -9.89
N ALA A 90 -1.45 -3.90 -8.97
CA ALA A 90 -0.19 -4.61 -9.22
C ALA A 90 -0.02 -5.78 -8.23
N PRO A 91 0.79 -6.81 -8.55
CA PRO A 91 1.12 -7.86 -7.61
C PRO A 91 1.67 -7.28 -6.30
N ILE A 92 1.09 -7.66 -5.17
CA ILE A 92 1.34 -7.01 -3.87
C ILE A 92 2.83 -6.93 -3.51
N VAL A 93 3.63 -7.97 -3.81
CA VAL A 93 5.06 -7.98 -3.47
C VAL A 93 5.86 -7.14 -4.46
N GLU A 94 5.78 -7.48 -5.74
CA GLU A 94 6.58 -6.89 -6.81
C GLU A 94 6.22 -5.43 -7.08
N GLY A 95 4.93 -5.08 -6.97
CA GLY A 95 4.39 -3.74 -7.10
C GLY A 95 4.88 -2.85 -5.97
N THR A 96 4.66 -3.25 -4.72
CA THR A 96 5.15 -2.52 -3.52
C THR A 96 6.65 -2.30 -3.58
N PHE A 97 7.41 -3.34 -3.93
CA PHE A 97 8.87 -3.24 -4.08
C PHE A 97 9.28 -2.25 -5.18
N THR A 98 8.65 -2.35 -6.35
CA THR A 98 8.94 -1.44 -7.47
C THR A 98 8.62 0.02 -7.08
N ALA A 99 7.49 0.25 -6.43
CA ALA A 99 7.09 1.58 -5.98
C ALA A 99 8.07 2.16 -4.96
N ALA A 100 8.39 1.40 -3.92
CA ALA A 100 9.30 1.83 -2.86
C ALA A 100 10.68 2.20 -3.40
N VAL A 101 11.25 1.39 -4.30
CA VAL A 101 12.56 1.66 -4.90
C VAL A 101 12.51 2.96 -5.70
N ASN A 102 11.48 3.16 -6.53
CA ASN A 102 11.33 4.37 -7.34
C ASN A 102 11.14 5.62 -6.46
N LEU A 103 10.33 5.55 -5.42
CA LEU A 103 10.16 6.63 -4.45
C LEU A 103 11.47 6.93 -3.70
N SER A 104 12.24 5.90 -3.34
CA SER A 104 13.50 6.06 -2.61
C SER A 104 14.59 6.81 -3.38
N VAL A 105 14.51 6.79 -4.72
CA VAL A 105 15.41 7.54 -5.61
C VAL A 105 14.84 8.90 -6.03
N GLY A 106 13.71 9.32 -5.46
CA GLY A 106 13.15 10.65 -5.64
C GLY A 106 12.16 10.80 -6.80
N LYS A 107 11.65 9.71 -7.38
CA LYS A 107 10.53 9.81 -8.35
C LYS A 107 9.26 10.30 -7.64
N THR A 108 8.44 11.05 -8.37
CA THR A 108 7.12 11.52 -7.93
C THR A 108 6.09 10.40 -7.93
N ILE A 109 4.97 10.61 -7.23
CA ILE A 109 3.85 9.65 -7.20
C ILE A 109 3.33 9.33 -8.60
N ASP A 110 3.21 10.32 -9.47
CA ASP A 110 2.73 10.15 -10.85
C ASP A 110 3.71 9.31 -11.68
N GLU A 111 5.02 9.59 -11.61
CA GLU A 111 6.04 8.80 -12.31
C GLU A 111 6.06 7.34 -11.82
N VAL A 112 5.79 7.11 -10.54
CA VAL A 112 5.72 5.77 -9.97
C VAL A 112 4.46 5.03 -10.46
N ILE A 113 3.30 5.69 -10.49
CA ILE A 113 2.05 5.13 -11.01
C ILE A 113 2.22 4.74 -12.49
N ASP A 114 2.80 5.62 -13.31
CA ASP A 114 3.04 5.35 -14.73
C ASP A 114 3.98 4.15 -14.95
N GLU A 115 5.05 4.03 -14.16
CA GLU A 115 5.97 2.89 -14.20
C GLU A 115 5.26 1.58 -13.83
N LEU A 116 4.41 1.60 -12.80
CA LEU A 116 3.67 0.42 -12.35
C LEU A 116 2.65 -0.02 -13.40
N ASN A 117 1.89 0.91 -13.97
CA ASN A 117 0.96 0.65 -15.07
C ASN A 117 1.69 0.08 -16.30
N THR A 118 2.87 0.59 -16.62
CA THR A 118 3.68 0.07 -17.74
C THR A 118 4.16 -1.37 -17.49
N LYS A 119 4.46 -1.70 -16.24
CA LYS A 119 5.06 -2.99 -15.87
C LYS A 119 4.03 -4.08 -15.57
N PHE A 120 2.85 -3.72 -15.07
CA PHE A 120 1.85 -4.65 -14.54
C PHE A 120 0.45 -4.50 -15.16
N GLY A 121 0.19 -3.43 -15.93
CA GLY A 121 -1.08 -3.20 -16.64
C GLY A 121 -1.17 -3.82 -18.04
#